data_AF-A0A8C6Y565-F1
#
_entry.id   AF-A0A8C6Y565-F1
#
_cell.length_a   1.000
_cell.length_b   1.000
_cell.length_c   1.000
_cell.angle_alpha   90.00
_cell.angle_beta   90.00
_cell.angle_gamma   90.00
#
_symmetry.space_group_name_H-M   'P 1'
#
loop_
_entity.id
_entity.type
_entity.pdbx_description
1 polymer ?
#
loop_
_entity_poly.entity_id
_entity_poly.type
_entity_poly.pdbx_seq_one_letter_code
_entity_poly.pdbx_strand_id
1 'polypeptide(L)'
;FVYFLTYMLPNFRGLIWHVITYMEDAVSQLLESKEDIGQYGIARFFTEYFNSVRQGTHILFREFNFVQATPHNRTSFLRTFWRCFRTVGKNGGESLKICLNFKPKV
;
A
#
# COMPACT_ATOMS: atom_id res chain seq x y z
N PHE A 1 4.79 -21.33 -5.16
CA PHE A 1 4.95 -19.87 -5.09
C PHE A 1 4.08 -19.15 -6.14
N VAL A 2 4.21 -19.46 -7.43
CA VAL A 2 3.33 -18.90 -8.49
C VAL A 2 1.84 -19.18 -8.23
N TYR A 3 1.47 -20.43 -7.90
CA TYR A 3 0.09 -20.77 -7.54
C TYR A 3 -0.43 -20.02 -6.29
N PHE A 4 0.42 -19.72 -5.32
CA PHE A 4 0.02 -18.99 -4.10
C PHE A 4 -0.31 -17.52 -4.43
N LEU A 5 0.45 -16.90 -5.33
CA LEU A 5 0.16 -15.57 -5.87
C LEU A 5 -1.13 -15.54 -6.70
N THR A 6 -1.44 -16.61 -7.44
CA THR A 6 -2.67 -16.72 -8.23
C THR A 6 -3.93 -16.85 -7.35
N TYR A 7 -3.85 -17.57 -6.22
CA TYR A 7 -4.99 -17.76 -5.30
C TYR A 7 -5.27 -16.54 -4.39
N MET A 8 -4.26 -15.72 -4.09
CA MET A 8 -4.42 -14.54 -3.21
C MET A 8 -5.10 -13.33 -3.87
N LEU A 9 -5.18 -13.27 -5.21
CA LEU A 9 -5.71 -12.10 -5.94
C LEU A 9 -6.57 -12.53 -7.16
N PRO A 10 -7.84 -12.96 -6.95
CA PRO A 10 -8.65 -13.59 -8.00
C PRO A 10 -9.09 -12.64 -9.13
N ASN A 11 -8.92 -11.32 -8.98
CA ASN A 11 -9.57 -10.31 -9.84
C ASN A 11 -8.61 -9.53 -10.77
N PHE A 12 -7.35 -9.93 -10.91
CA PHE A 12 -6.36 -9.14 -11.65
C PHE A 12 -5.78 -9.91 -12.85
N ARG A 13 -6.44 -9.84 -14.01
CA ARG A 13 -5.93 -10.40 -15.29
C ARG A 13 -4.73 -9.65 -15.91
N GLY A 14 -4.17 -8.64 -15.24
CA GLY A 14 -2.98 -7.87 -15.69
C GLY A 14 -1.70 -8.10 -14.86
N LEU A 15 -1.66 -9.15 -14.04
CA LEU A 15 -0.83 -9.22 -12.83
C LEU A 15 0.67 -9.47 -13.03
N ILE A 16 1.14 -10.07 -14.14
CA ILE A 16 2.56 -10.48 -14.26
C ILE A 16 3.52 -9.30 -14.03
N TRP A 17 3.21 -8.12 -14.58
CA TRP A 17 4.04 -6.93 -14.43
C TRP A 17 4.06 -6.37 -13.01
N HIS A 18 2.95 -6.48 -12.28
CA HIS A 18 2.85 -5.93 -10.92
C HIS A 18 3.43 -6.86 -9.86
N VAL A 19 3.45 -8.18 -10.09
CA VAL A 19 4.14 -9.12 -9.19
C VAL A 19 5.61 -8.74 -9.07
N ILE A 20 6.27 -8.42 -10.20
CA ILE A 20 7.68 -8.03 -10.19
C ILE A 20 7.88 -6.76 -9.34
N THR A 21 7.05 -5.73 -9.52
CA THR A 21 7.11 -4.51 -8.70
C THR A 21 7.04 -4.79 -7.20
N TYR A 22 6.14 -5.68 -6.77
CA TYR A 22 6.01 -6.03 -5.34
C TYR A 22 7.13 -6.94 -4.86
N MET A 23 7.65 -7.83 -5.70
CA MET A 23 8.78 -8.68 -5.35
C MET A 23 10.07 -7.87 -5.21
N GLU A 24 10.36 -6.97 -6.15
CA GLU A 24 11.51 -6.05 -6.09
C GLU A 24 11.45 -5.16 -4.86
N ASP A 25 10.27 -4.61 -4.56
CA ASP A 25 10.07 -3.80 -3.36
C ASP A 25 10.23 -4.61 -2.07
N ALA A 26 9.61 -5.80 -1.98
CA ALA A 26 9.74 -6.66 -0.81
C ALA A 26 11.21 -7.05 -0.57
N VAL A 27 11.95 -7.40 -1.62
CA VAL A 27 13.38 -7.72 -1.51
C VAL A 27 14.18 -6.50 -1.09
N SER A 28 13.90 -5.31 -1.64
CA SER A 28 14.59 -4.07 -1.25
C SER A 28 14.39 -3.77 0.24
N GLN A 29 13.14 -3.82 0.71
CA GLN A 29 12.82 -3.63 2.13
C GLN A 29 13.43 -4.71 3.03
N LEU A 30 13.47 -5.97 2.58
CA LEU A 30 14.13 -7.07 3.29
C LEU A 30 15.64 -6.79 3.42
N LEU A 31 16.28 -6.27 2.37
CA LEU A 31 17.71 -5.99 2.38
C LEU A 31 18.06 -4.76 3.23
N GLU A 32 17.15 -3.80 3.36
CA GLU A 32 17.28 -2.62 4.21
C GLU A 32 17.06 -2.95 5.71
N SER A 33 16.22 -3.94 6.03
CA SER A 33 15.84 -4.32 7.40
C SER A 33 16.59 -5.55 7.96
N LYS A 34 17.78 -5.86 7.40
CA LYS A 34 18.56 -7.09 7.69
C LYS A 34 18.81 -7.37 9.18
N GLU A 35 18.94 -6.34 10.00
CA GLU A 35 19.21 -6.48 11.43
C GLU A 35 18.00 -7.00 12.21
N ASP A 36 16.77 -6.66 11.79
CA ASP A 36 15.52 -7.08 12.43
C ASP A 36 15.08 -8.49 11.99
N ILE A 37 15.46 -8.91 10.77
CA ILE A 37 15.01 -10.16 10.15
C ILE A 37 15.58 -11.40 10.84
N GLY A 38 16.73 -11.27 11.51
CA GLY A 38 17.35 -12.36 12.26
C GLY A 38 16.43 -12.98 13.32
N GLN A 39 15.46 -12.22 13.86
CA GLN A 39 14.49 -12.69 14.85
C GLN A 39 13.19 -13.25 14.24
N TYR A 40 12.73 -12.73 13.10
CA TYR A 40 11.38 -13.03 12.56
C TYR A 40 11.40 -14.03 11.40
N GLY A 41 12.52 -14.16 10.71
CA GLY A 41 12.70 -15.06 9.58
C GLY A 41 12.11 -14.52 8.27
N ILE A 42 12.76 -14.87 7.16
CA ILE A 42 12.46 -14.37 5.80
C ILE A 42 11.02 -14.70 5.37
N ALA A 43 10.53 -15.89 5.68
CA ALA A 43 9.19 -16.33 5.31
C ALA A 43 8.09 -15.47 5.97
N ARG A 44 8.29 -15.06 7.22
CA ARG A 44 7.36 -14.20 7.94
C ARG A 44 7.36 -12.79 7.37
N PHE A 45 8.53 -12.23 7.06
CA PHE A 45 8.64 -10.93 6.41
C PHE A 45 7.80 -10.87 5.12
N PHE A 46 7.99 -11.82 4.21
CA PHE A 46 7.21 -11.86 2.96
C PHE A 46 5.72 -12.04 3.23
N THR A 47 5.35 -12.85 4.22
CA THR A 47 3.95 -13.03 4.63
C THR A 47 3.32 -11.72 5.08
N GLU A 48 4.00 -10.94 5.93
CA GLU A 48 3.52 -9.65 6.42
C GLU A 48 3.48 -8.61 5.29
N TYR A 49 4.52 -8.54 4.46
CA TYR A 49 4.57 -7.66 3.29
C TYR A 49 3.38 -7.91 2.35
N PHE A 50 3.18 -9.14 1.87
CA PHE A 50 2.09 -9.44 0.93
C PHE A 50 0.70 -9.33 1.59
N ASN A 51 0.58 -9.54 2.90
CA ASN A 51 -0.64 -9.23 3.62
C ASN A 51 -0.92 -7.72 3.64
N SER A 52 0.10 -6.88 3.80
CA SER A 52 -0.06 -5.43 3.71
C SER A 52 -0.49 -4.98 2.31
N VAL A 53 0.07 -5.59 1.25
CA VAL A 53 -0.35 -5.34 -0.14
C VAL A 53 -1.81 -5.73 -0.34
N ARG A 54 -2.21 -6.91 0.15
CA ARG A 54 -3.60 -7.38 0.08
C ARG A 54 -4.56 -6.45 0.83
N GLN A 55 -4.12 -5.88 1.95
CA GLN A 55 -4.91 -4.95 2.78
C GLN A 55 -4.87 -3.50 2.26
N GLY A 56 -3.93 -3.17 1.36
CA GLY A 56 -3.71 -1.82 0.85
C GLY A 56 -3.01 -0.88 1.83
N THR A 57 -2.32 -1.41 2.85
CA THR A 57 -1.57 -0.61 3.84
C THR A 57 -0.09 -0.43 3.47
N HIS A 58 0.41 -1.19 2.50
CA HIS A 58 1.77 -1.12 1.96
C HIS A 58 2.15 0.25 1.36
N ILE A 59 1.18 1.14 1.16
CA ILE A 59 1.36 2.49 0.64
C ILE A 59 1.81 3.51 1.69
N LEU A 60 1.79 3.15 2.99
CA LEU A 60 2.14 4.05 4.07
C LEU A 60 3.65 4.28 4.10
N PHE A 61 4.06 5.54 4.29
CA PHE A 61 5.47 5.94 4.33
C PHE A 61 6.27 5.59 3.06
N ARG A 62 5.60 5.63 1.90
CA ARG A 62 6.21 5.34 0.60
C ARG A 62 6.34 6.60 -0.24
N GLU A 63 7.37 6.63 -1.08
CA GLU A 63 7.56 7.70 -2.05
C GLU A 63 6.47 7.70 -3.12
N PHE A 64 6.24 8.88 -3.72
CA PHE A 64 5.26 9.05 -4.79
C PHE A 64 5.50 8.08 -5.96
N ASN A 65 6.76 7.83 -6.33
CA ASN A 65 7.14 6.90 -7.40
C ASN A 65 6.58 5.50 -7.19
N PHE A 66 6.65 4.99 -5.96
CA PHE A 66 6.05 3.71 -5.61
C PHE A 66 4.52 3.76 -5.67
N VAL A 67 3.91 4.83 -5.15
CA VAL A 67 2.44 5.00 -5.16
C VAL A 67 1.89 5.03 -6.59
N GLN A 68 2.58 5.67 -7.53
CA GLN A 68 2.13 5.75 -8.92
C GLN A 68 2.37 4.47 -9.73
N ALA A 69 3.27 3.58 -9.29
CA ALA A 69 3.75 2.43 -10.08
C ALA A 69 2.66 1.43 -10.50
N THR A 70 1.60 1.24 -9.70
CA THR A 70 0.53 0.28 -10.02
C THR A 70 -0.87 0.87 -9.79
N PRO A 71 -1.90 0.42 -10.54
CA PRO A 71 -3.29 0.80 -10.26
C PRO A 71 -3.74 0.48 -8.83
N HIS A 72 -3.26 -0.62 -8.27
CA HIS A 72 -3.59 -1.04 -6.90
C HIS A 72 -2.96 -0.11 -5.85
N ASN A 73 -1.72 0.35 -6.08
CA ASN A 73 -1.05 1.31 -5.19
C ASN A 73 -1.81 2.63 -5.16
N ARG A 74 -2.18 3.17 -6.33
CA ARG A 74 -2.99 4.40 -6.42
C ARG A 74 -4.32 4.28 -5.72
N THR A 75 -5.02 3.15 -5.91
CA THR A 75 -6.30 2.88 -5.27
C THR A 75 -6.15 2.76 -3.74
N SER A 76 -5.13 2.05 -3.29
CA SER A 76 -4.82 1.86 -1.87
C SER A 76 -4.47 3.20 -1.20
N PHE A 77 -3.68 4.04 -1.87
CA PHE A 77 -3.36 5.39 -1.42
C PHE A 77 -4.61 6.24 -1.26
N LEU A 78 -5.48 6.31 -2.28
CA LEU A 78 -6.73 7.08 -2.20
C LEU A 78 -7.65 6.59 -1.07
N ARG A 79 -7.77 5.28 -0.88
CA ARG A 79 -8.57 4.71 0.22
C ARG A 79 -8.03 5.10 1.58
N THR A 80 -6.72 5.00 1.78
CA THR A 80 -6.07 5.35 3.06
C THR A 80 -6.11 6.85 3.30
N PHE A 81 -5.79 7.66 2.28
CA PHE A 81 -5.90 9.12 2.32
C PHE A 81 -7.32 9.55 2.69
N TRP A 82 -8.33 9.00 2.02
CA TRP A 82 -9.74 9.32 2.31
C TRP A 82 -10.17 8.86 3.71
N ARG A 83 -9.67 7.72 4.19
CA ARG A 83 -9.90 7.25 5.56
C ARG A 83 -9.33 8.25 6.57
N CYS A 84 -8.07 8.65 6.41
CA CYS A 84 -7.43 9.66 7.26
C CYS A 84 -8.18 10.99 7.20
N PHE A 85 -8.53 11.45 5.99
CA PHE A 85 -9.26 12.70 5.76
C PHE A 85 -10.60 12.74 6.50
N ARG A 86 -11.40 11.66 6.42
CA ARG A 86 -12.66 11.56 7.15
C ARG A 86 -12.47 11.53 8.67
N THR A 87 -11.41 10.88 9.16
CA THR A 87 -11.11 10.86 10.60
C THR A 87 -10.76 12.26 11.10
N VAL A 88 -9.95 13.02 10.36
CA VAL A 88 -9.62 14.42 10.71
C VAL A 88 -10.87 15.31 10.67
N GLY A 89 -11.69 15.19 9.61
CA GLY A 89 -12.92 15.97 9.49
C GLY A 89 -14.00 15.66 10.52
N LYS A 90 -13.99 14.45 11.10
CA LYS A 90 -14.87 14.09 12.22
C LYS A 90 -14.34 14.57 13.59
N ASN A 91 -13.02 14.77 13.72
CA ASN A 91 -12.37 15.02 15.01
C ASN A 91 -11.93 16.47 15.24
N GLY A 92 -12.06 17.40 14.28
CA GLY A 92 -11.98 18.83 14.57
C GLY A 92 -11.53 19.76 13.43
N GLY A 93 -12.29 20.86 13.27
CA GLY A 93 -11.75 22.19 12.94
C GLY A 93 -11.88 22.67 11.48
N GLU A 94 -12.30 23.92 11.32
CA GLU A 94 -12.40 24.70 10.07
C GLU A 94 -11.14 24.72 9.19
N SER A 95 -10.00 24.21 9.67
CA SER A 95 -8.72 24.08 8.95
C SER A 95 -8.79 23.21 7.68
N LEU A 96 -9.85 22.39 7.52
CA LEU A 96 -10.04 21.48 6.39
C LEU A 96 -10.53 22.13 5.09
N LYS A 97 -11.00 23.38 5.12
CA LYS A 97 -11.39 24.11 3.89
C LYS A 97 -10.19 24.50 3.02
N ILE A 98 -8.99 24.58 3.61
CA ILE A 98 -7.80 25.15 2.96
C ILE A 98 -7.06 24.13 2.10
N CYS A 99 -7.05 22.84 2.47
CA CYS A 99 -6.15 21.87 1.84
C CYS A 99 -6.62 21.26 0.50
N LEU A 100 -7.89 21.38 0.11
CA LEU A 100 -8.39 20.66 -1.07
C LEU A 100 -9.27 21.44 -2.06
N ASN A 101 -9.63 22.71 -1.80
CA ASN A 101 -10.57 23.44 -2.68
C ASN A 101 -11.80 22.59 -3.07
N PHE A 102 -12.23 21.66 -2.21
CA PHE A 102 -13.38 20.81 -2.48
C PHE A 102 -14.62 21.66 -2.22
N LYS A 103 -15.05 22.39 -3.26
CA LYS A 103 -16.38 22.98 -3.31
C LYS A 103 -17.36 21.80 -3.25
N PRO A 104 -18.21 21.68 -2.22
CA PRO A 104 -19.32 20.74 -2.29
C PRO A 104 -20.12 21.10 -3.54
N LYS A 105 -20.38 20.12 -4.42
CA LYS A 105 -21.41 20.29 -5.44
C LYS A 105 -22.72 20.46 -4.70
N VAL A 106 -23.29 21.67 -4.80
CA VAL A 106 -24.66 21.99 -4.40
C VAL A 106 -25.62 21.18 -5.28
#